data_AF-A0A6B0VV37-F1
#
_entry.id   AF-A0A6B0VV37-F1
#
_cell.length_a   1.000
_cell.length_b   1.000
_cell.length_c   1.000
_cell.angle_alpha   90.00
_cell.angle_beta   90.00
_cell.angle_gamma   90.00
#
_symmetry.space_group_name_H-M   'P 1'
#
loop_
_entity.id
_entity.type
_entity.pdbx_description
1 polymer ?
#
loop_
_entity_poly.entity_id
_entity_poly.type
_entity_poly.pdbx_seq_one_letter_code
_entity_poly.pdbx_strand_id
1 'polypeptide(L)' 'MCDRSGNCSNDQTCQLVLRHEHTGIETTEYYCKAHLVLRIWEVEADDKLDIVDATKLWH' A
#
# COMPACT_ATOMS: atom_id res chain seq x y z
N MET A 1 -7.41 -11.09 15.47
CA MET A 1 -8.18 -9.88 15.11
C MET A 1 -7.18 -8.77 14.88
N CYS A 2 -7.11 -8.22 13.66
CA CYS A 2 -6.28 -7.07 13.36
C CYS A 2 -6.88 -5.85 14.07
N ASP A 3 -6.22 -5.38 15.11
CA ASP A 3 -6.63 -4.17 15.81
C ASP A 3 -6.56 -2.99 14.83
N ARG A 4 -7.71 -2.43 14.48
CA ARG A 4 -7.88 -1.33 13.51
C ARG A 4 -7.41 0.02 14.04
N SER A 5 -6.80 0.06 15.22
CA SER A 5 -6.35 1.26 15.89
C SER A 5 -4.87 1.15 16.29
N GLY A 6 -4.00 0.89 15.33
CA GLY A 6 -2.61 1.26 15.46
C GLY A 6 -2.54 2.76 15.23
N ASN A 7 -2.37 3.55 16.29
CA ASN A 7 -2.04 4.97 16.19
C ASN A 7 -0.70 5.08 15.47
N CYS A 8 -0.71 5.10 14.14
CA CYS A 8 0.50 5.22 13.37
C CYS A 8 0.98 6.64 13.58
N SER A 9 2.07 6.78 14.35
CA SER A 9 2.85 8.01 14.35
C SER A 9 3.06 8.37 12.89
N ASN A 10 2.73 9.59 12.49
CA ASN A 10 2.79 10.05 11.10
C ASN A 10 4.14 9.73 10.42
N ASP A 11 5.19 9.52 11.23
CA ASP A 11 6.56 9.11 10.86
C ASP A 11 6.71 7.65 10.39
N GLN A 12 5.65 6.84 10.33
CA GLN A 12 5.69 5.44 9.86
C GLN A 12 4.74 5.18 8.67
N THR A 13 4.40 6.23 7.93
CA THR A 13 3.53 6.15 6.75
C THR A 13 4.33 5.83 5.48
N CYS A 14 3.97 4.75 4.82
CA CYS A 14 4.47 4.35 3.52
C CYS A 14 3.44 4.68 2.43
N GLN A 15 3.93 5.05 1.27
CA GLN A 15 3.15 5.16 0.04
C GLN A 15 3.20 3.84 -0.72
N LEU A 16 2.06 3.47 -1.30
CA LEU A 16 1.94 2.41 -2.29
C LEU A 16 1.29 2.99 -3.54
N VAL A 17 1.95 2.86 -4.68
CA VAL A 17 1.40 3.25 -5.98
C VAL A 17 1.01 1.97 -6.72
N LEU A 18 -0.28 1.86 -7.01
CA LEU A 18 -0.86 0.75 -7.75
C LEU A 18 -1.28 1.22 -9.13
N ARG A 19 -1.19 0.33 -10.11
CA ARG A 19 -1.73 0.56 -11.45
C ARG A 19 -2.74 -0.52 -11.77
N HIS A 20 -3.90 -0.11 -12.28
CA HIS A 20 -4.85 -1.07 -12.80
C HIS A 20 -4.41 -1.53 -14.19
N GLU A 21 -4.26 -2.84 -14.39
CA GLU A 21 -3.71 -3.41 -15.63
C GLU A 21 -4.56 -3.02 -16.85
N HIS A 22 -5.88 -3.20 -16.74
CA HIS A 22 -6.81 -2.94 -17.86
C HIS A 22 -6.95 -1.45 -18.25
N THR A 23 -6.97 -0.54 -17.28
CA THR A 23 -7.25 0.89 -17.53
C THR A 23 -5.99 1.74 -17.57
N GLY A 24 -4.87 1.22 -17.07
CA GLY A 24 -3.61 1.95 -16.91
C GLY A 24 -3.65 3.04 -15.84
N ILE A 25 -4.75 3.18 -15.09
CA ILE A 25 -4.91 4.23 -14.09
C ILE A 25 -4.07 3.91 -12.86
N GLU A 26 -3.29 4.90 -12.41
CA GLU A 26 -2.51 4.81 -11.18
C GLU A 26 -3.29 5.39 -9.99
N THR A 27 -3.23 4.68 -8.87
CA THR A 27 -3.84 5.08 -7.61
C THR A 27 -2.79 5.05 -6.51
N THR A 28 -2.78 6.08 -5.66
CA THR A 28 -1.86 6.18 -4.53
C THR A 28 -2.60 5.86 -3.24
N GLU A 29 -2.11 4.85 -2.52
CA GLU A 29 -2.61 4.43 -1.23
C GLU A 29 -1.54 4.70 -0.16
N TYR A 30 -1.98 4.92 1.09
CA TYR A 30 -1.08 5.21 2.22
C TYR A 30 -1.32 4.23 3.36
N TYR A 31 -0.25 3.61 3.82
CA TYR A 31 -0.31 2.57 4.84
C TYR A 31 0.77 2.73 5.89
N CYS A 32 0.45 2.31 7.11
CA CYS A 32 1.48 2.00 8.09
C CYS A 32 2.35 0.84 7.59
N LYS A 33 3.64 0.81 7.94
CA LYS A 33 4.57 -0.23 7.49
C LYS A 33 4.04 -1.67 7.65
N ALA A 34 3.41 -1.98 8.78
CA ALA A 34 2.84 -3.32 9.01
C ALA A 34 1.65 -3.64 8.09
N HIS A 35 0.84 -2.64 7.74
CA HIS A 35 -0.30 -2.80 6.83
C HIS A 35 0.13 -2.80 5.36
N LEU A 36 1.23 -2.13 5.01
CA LEU A 36 1.77 -2.13 3.66
C LEU A 36 2.07 -3.55 3.18
N VAL A 37 2.72 -4.36 4.02
CA VAL A 37 3.09 -5.74 3.65
C VAL A 37 1.85 -6.59 3.36
N LEU A 38 0.81 -6.45 4.19
CA LEU A 38 -0.46 -7.15 3.97
C LEU A 38 -1.12 -6.70 2.67
N ARG A 39 -1.14 -5.38 2.41
CA ARG A 39 -1.72 -4.84 1.17
C ARG A 39 -0.98 -5.33 -0.07
N ILE A 40 0.35 -5.38 -0.02
CA ILE A 40 1.17 -5.91 -1.12
C ILE A 40 0.79 -7.35 -1.43
N TRP A 41 0.63 -8.21 -0.41
CA TRP A 41 0.21 -9.60 -0.63
C TRP A 41 -1.20 -9.72 -1.23
N GLU A 42 -2.13 -8.86 -0.83
CA GLU A 42 -3.47 -8.81 -1.43
C GLU A 42 -3.40 -8.41 -2.91
N VAL A 43 -2.55 -7.44 -3.25
CA VAL A 43 -2.35 -6.97 -4.62
C VAL A 43 -1.64 -8.03 -5.47
N GLU A 44 -0.61 -8.69 -4.96
CA GLU A 44 0.09 -9.79 -5.67
C GLU A 44 -0.85 -10.98 -5.96
N ALA A 45 -1.92 -11.14 -5.18
CA ALA A 45 -2.97 -12.13 -5.43
C ALA A 45 -4.10 -11.63 -6.35
N ASP A 46 -4.14 -10.34 -6.66
CA ASP A 46 -5.12 -9.71 -7.55
C ASP A 46 -4.51 -9.52 -8.94
N ASP A 47 -5.07 -10.21 -9.94
CA ASP A 47 -4.58 -10.18 -11.31
C ASP A 47 -4.83 -8.85 -12.04
N LYS A 48 -5.56 -7.91 -11.42
CA LYS A 48 -5.93 -6.63 -12.04
C LYS A 48 -5.05 -5.46 -11.62
N LEU A 49 -4.20 -5.65 -10.61
CA LEU A 49 -3.44 -4.59 -9.97
C LEU A 49 -1.94 -4.90 -9.99
N ASP A 50 -1.17 -3.96 -10.51
CA ASP A 50 0.28 -3.99 -10.49
C ASP A 50 0.84 -3.03 -9.45
N ILE A 51 1.89 -3.45 -8.74
CA ILE A 51 2.65 -2.58 -7.84
C ILE A 51 3.67 -1.79 -8.66
N VAL A 52 3.50 -0.46 -8.71
CA VAL A 52 4.42 0.44 -9.41
C VAL A 52 5.51 0.94 -8.48
N ASP A 53 5.15 1.33 -7.27
CA ASP A 53 6.10 1.85 -6.27
C ASP A 53 5.63 1.57 -4.84
N ALA A 54 6.58 1.34 -3.94
CA ALA A 54 6.33 1.12 -2.51
C ALA A 54 7.39 1.85 -1.68
N THR A 55 7.21 3.16 -1.50
CA THR A 55 8.20 4.04 -0.90
C THR A 55 7.83 4.46 0.52
N LYS A 56 8.81 4.47 1.44
CA LYS A 56 8.65 5.10 2.76
C LYS A 56 8.68 6.61 2.61
N LEU A 57 7.76 7.32 3.26
CA LEU A 57 7.64 8.78 3.11
C LEU A 57 8.43 9.59 4.15
N TRP A 58 9.31 8.95 4.92
CA TRP A 58 10.10 9.63 5.95
C TRP A 58 11.61 9.55 5.68
N HIS A 59 12.33 10.58 6.14
CA HIS A 59 13.79 10.69 6.10
C HIS A 59 14.46 9.95 7.26
#